data_AF-G4RPU2-F1
#
_entry.id   AF-G4RPU2-F1
#
_cell.length_a   1.000
_cell.length_b   1.000
_cell.length_c   1.000
_cell.angle_alpha   90.00
_cell.angle_beta   90.00
_cell.angle_gamma   90.00
#
_symmetry.space_group_name_H-M   'P 1'
#
loop_
_entity.id
_entity.type
_entity.pdbx_description
1 polymer ?
#
loop_
_entity_poly.entity_id
_entity_poly.type
_entity_poly.pdbx_seq_one_letter_code
_entity_poly.pdbx_strand_id
1 'polypeptide(L)'
;MASKGKRRILIRGLEAGAAYLAYLLAKSGDRVVIETKRPHDVYIYDLSPPRPLFTLKFLNDVVLADIVDSADADKFEIVVDSCDIDEHSVLKLYEGTGSVYIRGDPWLSATVSLWRGAPAPSAVDLPLEKTEKYEEVDLEVERYHGASYTLCEAVDYPSGEKYVVKRSLERVYIAADIFAELKLGLRRPPNLKLEYAVGKEEVLAAFGAKAVGKSSRVSHGGVSISTYGEGGEIKFVTVRAPVHDLDKVLLLYNGMRLNRHFYLYDVSTSRGLLNISALGHLTRHLRQS
;
A
#
# COMPACT_ATOMS: atom_id res chain seq x y z
N MET A 1 24.22 -28.85 -2.34
CA MET A 1 23.48 -27.72 -1.75
C MET A 1 22.72 -28.25 -0.55
N ALA A 2 23.06 -27.79 0.66
CA ALA A 2 22.45 -28.28 1.89
C ALA A 2 20.93 -28.06 1.87
N SER A 3 20.15 -29.09 2.20
CA SER A 3 18.72 -28.97 2.48
C SER A 3 18.55 -28.07 3.72
N LYS A 4 18.35 -26.76 3.51
CA LYS A 4 18.00 -25.86 4.61
C LYS A 4 16.70 -26.37 5.23
N GLY A 5 16.73 -26.70 6.52
CA GLY A 5 15.55 -27.09 7.28
C GLY A 5 14.45 -26.03 7.15
N LYS A 6 13.18 -26.46 7.24
CA LYS A 6 12.02 -25.57 7.21
C LYS A 6 12.13 -24.57 8.35
N ARG A 7 12.23 -23.27 8.04
CA ARG A 7 12.27 -22.22 9.08
C ARG A 7 10.89 -22.09 9.73
N ARG A 8 10.89 -21.78 11.01
CA ARG A 8 9.73 -21.40 11.80
C ARG A 8 9.65 -19.87 11.83
N ILE A 9 8.55 -19.36 11.33
CA ILE A 9 8.33 -17.91 11.20
C ILE A 9 7.13 -17.55 12.05
N LEU A 10 7.30 -16.54 12.89
CA LEU A 10 6.22 -15.90 13.64
C LEU A 10 5.83 -14.61 12.93
N ILE A 11 4.55 -14.45 12.63
CA ILE A 11 3.96 -13.18 12.18
C ILE A 11 3.02 -12.72 13.29
N ARG A 12 3.20 -11.50 13.79
CA ARG A 12 2.38 -10.94 14.87
C ARG A 12 1.42 -9.90 14.31
N GLY A 13 0.13 -10.13 14.49
CA GLY A 13 -0.97 -9.44 13.81
C GLY A 13 -1.39 -10.13 12.52
N LEU A 14 -2.65 -9.91 12.14
CA LEU A 14 -3.33 -10.53 11.01
C LEU A 14 -4.08 -9.47 10.20
N GLU A 15 -3.35 -8.75 9.36
CA GLU A 15 -3.88 -7.86 8.32
C GLU A 15 -3.54 -8.39 6.90
N ALA A 16 -4.01 -7.71 5.86
CA ALA A 16 -3.87 -8.15 4.46
C ALA A 16 -2.42 -8.49 4.04
N GLY A 17 -1.44 -7.67 4.41
CA GLY A 17 -0.01 -7.91 4.19
C GLY A 17 0.52 -9.12 4.96
N ALA A 18 0.17 -9.27 6.23
CA ALA A 18 0.55 -10.39 7.08
C ALA A 18 0.03 -11.71 6.53
N ALA A 19 -1.25 -11.74 6.13
CA ALA A 19 -1.87 -12.90 5.50
C ALA A 19 -1.21 -13.23 4.15
N TYR A 20 -0.89 -12.22 3.34
CA TYR A 20 -0.18 -12.43 2.08
C TYR A 20 1.25 -12.95 2.30
N LEU A 21 1.96 -12.41 3.29
CA LEU A 21 3.30 -12.86 3.66
C LEU A 21 3.27 -14.31 4.14
N ALA A 22 2.29 -14.66 4.98
CA ALA A 22 2.07 -16.04 5.43
C ALA A 22 1.86 -16.98 4.23
N TYR A 23 1.00 -16.60 3.28
CA TYR A 23 0.80 -17.34 2.04
C TYR A 23 2.11 -17.59 1.29
N LEU A 24 2.90 -16.54 1.03
CA LEU A 24 4.14 -16.66 0.28
C LEU A 24 5.16 -17.55 1.00
N LEU A 25 5.34 -17.36 2.31
CA LEU A 25 6.29 -18.12 3.12
C LEU A 25 5.89 -19.59 3.23
N ALA A 26 4.62 -19.88 3.49
CA ALA A 26 4.15 -21.26 3.57
C ALA A 26 4.24 -21.98 2.22
N LYS A 27 3.88 -21.32 1.11
CA LYS A 27 4.05 -21.88 -0.24
C LYS A 27 5.51 -22.17 -0.58
N SER A 28 6.45 -21.44 0.02
CA SER A 28 7.88 -21.70 -0.12
C SER A 28 8.42 -22.77 0.86
N GLY A 29 7.54 -23.41 1.65
CA GLY A 29 7.86 -24.54 2.53
C GLY A 29 8.23 -24.19 3.98
N ASP A 30 8.17 -22.92 4.38
CA ASP A 30 8.38 -22.52 5.79
C ASP A 30 7.16 -22.90 6.65
N ARG A 31 7.37 -23.07 7.96
CA ARG A 31 6.29 -23.23 8.94
C ARG A 31 5.93 -21.85 9.49
N VAL A 32 4.69 -21.43 9.28
CA VAL A 32 4.22 -20.10 9.68
C VAL A 32 3.27 -20.23 10.86
N VAL A 33 3.53 -19.44 11.90
CA VAL A 33 2.62 -19.23 13.03
C VAL A 33 2.19 -17.77 13.00
N ILE A 34 0.89 -17.52 13.14
CA ILE A 34 0.33 -16.18 13.23
C ILE A 34 -0.19 -15.97 14.65
N GLU A 35 0.36 -15.00 15.35
CA GLU A 35 -0.14 -14.52 16.63
C GLU A 35 -1.15 -13.39 16.38
N THR A 36 -2.43 -13.58 16.73
CA THR A 36 -3.45 -12.52 16.61
C THR A 36 -4.59 -12.75 17.59
N LYS A 37 -5.18 -11.65 18.06
CA LYS A 37 -6.43 -11.68 18.84
C LYS A 37 -7.68 -11.66 17.96
N ARG A 38 -7.53 -11.48 16.64
CA ARG A 38 -8.63 -11.24 15.69
C ARG A 38 -8.47 -12.12 14.44
N PRO A 39 -8.68 -13.44 14.55
CA PRO A 39 -8.41 -14.40 13.47
C PRO A 39 -9.30 -14.24 12.23
N HIS A 40 -10.33 -13.40 12.26
CA HIS A 40 -11.33 -13.28 11.20
C HIS A 40 -11.13 -12.07 10.27
N ASP A 41 -10.23 -11.12 10.58
CA ASP A 41 -10.31 -9.73 10.10
C ASP A 41 -9.46 -9.40 8.84
N VAL A 42 -9.30 -10.34 7.89
CA VAL A 42 -8.41 -10.11 6.72
C VAL A 42 -9.15 -9.67 5.47
N TYR A 43 -9.12 -8.37 5.18
CA TYR A 43 -9.75 -7.78 3.99
C TYR A 43 -9.01 -6.53 3.50
N ILE A 44 -9.33 -6.12 2.27
CA ILE A 44 -8.82 -4.88 1.69
C ILE A 44 -9.86 -3.78 1.95
N TYR A 45 -9.68 -2.98 3.01
CA TYR A 45 -10.64 -1.92 3.33
C TYR A 45 -10.57 -0.70 2.41
N ASP A 46 -9.53 -0.55 1.59
CA ASP A 46 -9.40 0.63 0.71
C ASP A 46 -10.02 0.39 -0.68
N LEU A 47 -10.53 -0.82 -0.93
CA LEU A 47 -11.21 -1.18 -2.16
C LEU A 47 -12.67 -1.40 -1.85
N SER A 48 -13.54 -0.76 -2.62
CA SER A 48 -14.97 -0.86 -2.39
C SER A 48 -15.68 -1.66 -3.49
N PRO A 49 -16.59 -2.59 -3.13
CA PRO A 49 -16.91 -2.99 -1.77
C PRO A 49 -15.71 -3.71 -1.11
N PRO A 50 -15.46 -3.49 0.20
CA PRO A 50 -14.43 -4.22 0.93
C PRO A 50 -14.72 -5.72 0.82
N ARG A 51 -13.70 -6.50 0.47
CA ARG A 51 -13.81 -7.95 0.32
C ARG A 51 -12.66 -8.65 1.03
N PRO A 52 -12.94 -9.79 1.69
CA PRO A 52 -11.89 -10.60 2.27
C PRO A 52 -10.98 -11.12 1.16
N LEU A 53 -9.69 -10.80 1.24
CA LEU A 53 -8.69 -11.32 0.32
C LEU A 53 -8.30 -12.75 0.72
N PHE A 54 -8.21 -12.99 2.03
CA PHE A 54 -7.88 -14.27 2.62
C PHE A 54 -8.94 -14.61 3.67
N THR A 55 -9.62 -15.75 3.51
CA THR A 55 -10.53 -16.22 4.56
C THR A 55 -9.74 -16.97 5.62
N LEU A 56 -10.23 -17.03 6.87
CA LEU A 56 -9.66 -17.88 7.91
C LEU A 56 -9.51 -19.33 7.42
N LYS A 57 -10.51 -19.83 6.68
CA LYS A 57 -10.46 -21.14 6.03
C LYS A 57 -9.29 -21.26 5.06
N PHE A 58 -9.06 -20.25 4.21
CA PHE A 58 -7.91 -20.23 3.32
C PHE A 58 -6.58 -20.26 4.09
N LEU A 59 -6.47 -19.51 5.18
CA LEU A 59 -5.26 -19.47 5.99
C LEU A 59 -4.98 -20.81 6.68
N ASN A 60 -6.00 -21.45 7.25
CA ASN A 60 -5.83 -22.74 7.92
C ASN A 60 -5.68 -23.89 6.93
N ASP A 61 -6.56 -23.98 5.92
CA ASP A 61 -6.67 -25.17 5.07
C ASP A 61 -5.70 -25.14 3.88
N VAL A 62 -5.33 -23.94 3.39
CA VAL A 62 -4.52 -23.78 2.15
C VAL A 62 -3.12 -23.26 2.43
N VAL A 63 -3.00 -22.31 3.36
CA VAL A 63 -1.69 -21.79 3.80
C VAL A 63 -1.07 -22.70 4.87
N LEU A 64 -1.88 -23.47 5.61
CA LEU A 64 -1.40 -24.30 6.73
C LEU A 64 -0.63 -23.46 7.77
N ALA A 65 -1.08 -22.23 8.01
CA ALA A 65 -0.55 -21.40 9.08
C ALA A 65 -1.27 -21.75 10.39
N ASP A 66 -0.50 -21.95 11.46
CA ASP A 66 -1.07 -22.12 12.80
C ASP A 66 -1.45 -20.74 13.33
N ILE A 67 -2.69 -20.57 13.78
CA ILE A 67 -3.14 -19.32 14.40
C ILE A 67 -3.21 -19.52 15.91
N VAL A 68 -2.58 -18.61 16.66
CA VAL A 68 -2.47 -18.68 18.11
C VAL A 68 -2.74 -17.32 18.75
N ASP A 69 -3.21 -17.32 19.99
CA ASP A 69 -3.46 -16.08 20.75
C ASP A 69 -2.17 -15.45 21.28
N SER A 70 -1.13 -16.27 21.51
CA SER A 70 0.19 -15.82 21.97
C SER A 70 1.30 -16.77 21.57
N ALA A 71 2.47 -16.22 21.25
CA ALA A 71 3.66 -16.99 20.90
C ALA A 71 4.92 -16.43 21.57
N ASP A 72 5.83 -17.34 21.92
CA ASP A 72 7.16 -16.99 22.42
C ASP A 72 8.11 -16.75 21.24
N ALA A 73 8.43 -15.47 20.99
CA ALA A 73 9.21 -15.01 19.84
C ALA A 73 10.61 -15.65 19.74
N ASP A 74 11.22 -16.02 20.88
CA ASP A 74 12.57 -16.61 20.92
C ASP A 74 12.62 -18.03 20.32
N LYS A 75 11.46 -18.65 20.08
CA LYS A 75 11.34 -19.99 19.47
C LYS A 75 11.29 -19.97 17.94
N PHE A 76 11.46 -18.82 17.32
CA PHE A 76 11.32 -18.61 15.89
C PHE A 76 12.60 -18.00 15.30
N GLU A 77 13.00 -18.45 14.11
CA GLU A 77 14.19 -17.88 13.47
C GLU A 77 13.91 -16.51 12.83
N ILE A 78 12.64 -16.23 12.50
CA ILE A 78 12.20 -14.96 11.92
C ILE A 78 10.92 -14.55 12.62
N VAL A 79 10.89 -13.30 13.06
CA VAL A 79 9.70 -12.63 13.57
C VAL A 79 9.38 -11.46 12.64
N VAL A 80 8.11 -11.28 12.33
CA VAL A 80 7.60 -10.16 11.55
C VAL A 80 6.46 -9.50 12.30
N ASP A 81 6.57 -8.20 12.52
CA ASP A 81 5.50 -7.41 13.14
C ASP A 81 4.55 -6.86 12.11
N SER A 82 3.26 -6.93 12.40
CA SER A 82 2.21 -6.22 11.70
C SER A 82 1.30 -5.52 12.71
N CYS A 83 0.13 -5.07 12.28
CA CYS A 83 -0.89 -4.46 13.12
C CYS A 83 -2.26 -5.04 12.81
N ASP A 84 -3.07 -5.18 13.85
CA ASP A 84 -4.47 -5.55 13.71
C ASP A 84 -5.31 -4.28 13.51
N ILE A 85 -6.20 -4.32 12.52
CA ILE A 85 -7.22 -3.30 12.29
C ILE A 85 -8.57 -3.95 12.55
N ASP A 86 -9.45 -3.26 13.27
CA ASP A 86 -10.83 -3.74 13.48
C ASP A 86 -11.63 -3.70 12.17
N GLU A 87 -12.09 -4.86 11.71
CA GLU A 87 -12.97 -4.97 10.54
C GLU A 87 -14.27 -4.20 10.68
N HIS A 88 -14.93 -4.33 11.83
CA HIS A 88 -16.24 -3.74 12.04
C HIS A 88 -16.18 -2.21 11.99
N SER A 89 -15.13 -1.63 12.56
CA SER A 89 -14.90 -0.19 12.52
C SER A 89 -14.80 0.32 11.09
N VAL A 90 -14.10 -0.40 10.19
CA VAL A 90 -13.95 0.09 8.82
C VAL A 90 -15.20 -0.16 7.98
N LEU A 91 -15.88 -1.29 8.13
CA LEU A 91 -17.12 -1.56 7.37
C LEU A 91 -18.19 -0.50 7.65
N LYS A 92 -18.36 -0.08 8.90
CA LYS A 92 -19.27 1.02 9.28
C LYS A 92 -18.94 2.33 8.56
N LEU A 93 -17.65 2.57 8.24
CA LEU A 93 -17.24 3.73 7.46
C LEU A 93 -17.70 3.67 6.01
N TYR A 94 -18.16 2.55 5.48
CA TYR A 94 -18.71 2.50 4.11
C TYR A 94 -20.23 2.62 4.05
N GLU A 95 -20.94 2.37 5.15
CA GLU A 95 -22.41 2.29 5.21
C GLU A 95 -23.13 3.65 5.33
N GLY A 96 -22.46 4.68 5.83
CA GLY A 96 -23.04 6.01 6.00
C GLY A 96 -23.17 6.83 4.71
N THR A 97 -23.78 8.02 4.83
CA THR A 97 -24.02 8.95 3.71
C THR A 97 -23.31 10.31 3.88
N GLY A 98 -22.81 10.61 5.08
CA GLY A 98 -22.12 11.87 5.39
C GLY A 98 -20.61 11.84 5.14
N SER A 99 -19.98 13.01 5.27
CA SER A 99 -18.53 13.17 5.25
C SER A 99 -17.92 12.72 6.58
N VAL A 100 -16.83 11.96 6.52
CA VAL A 100 -16.09 11.48 7.70
C VAL A 100 -14.62 11.83 7.57
N TYR A 101 -13.99 12.16 8.70
CA TYR A 101 -12.55 12.37 8.81
C TYR A 101 -11.95 11.28 9.70
N ILE A 102 -11.13 10.44 9.08
CA ILE A 102 -10.46 9.33 9.75
C ILE A 102 -9.10 9.83 10.23
N ARG A 103 -8.94 9.89 11.56
CA ARG A 103 -7.78 10.50 12.19
C ARG A 103 -6.50 9.79 11.77
N GLY A 104 -5.60 10.58 11.18
CA GLY A 104 -4.30 10.10 10.69
C GLY A 104 -4.38 9.15 9.49
N ASP A 105 -5.53 9.05 8.80
CA ASP A 105 -5.62 8.47 7.45
C ASP A 105 -6.53 9.34 6.55
N PRO A 106 -6.03 10.49 6.07
CA PRO A 106 -6.79 11.39 5.21
C PRO A 106 -7.16 10.75 3.86
N TRP A 107 -6.40 9.75 3.40
CA TRP A 107 -6.67 9.08 2.14
C TRP A 107 -7.80 8.05 2.25
N LEU A 108 -7.91 7.34 3.38
CA LEU A 108 -9.09 6.52 3.66
C LEU A 108 -10.33 7.40 3.81
N SER A 109 -10.20 8.60 4.40
CA SER A 109 -11.29 9.59 4.44
C SER A 109 -11.77 9.95 3.03
N ALA A 110 -10.82 10.23 2.12
CA ALA A 110 -11.10 10.48 0.71
C ALA A 110 -11.76 9.31 0.00
N THR A 111 -11.33 8.08 0.30
CA THR A 111 -11.88 6.84 -0.26
C THR A 111 -13.34 6.69 0.11
N VAL A 112 -13.65 6.87 1.40
CA VAL A 112 -15.02 6.81 1.92
C VAL A 112 -15.90 7.91 1.31
N SER A 113 -15.40 9.15 1.25
CA SER A 113 -16.11 10.26 0.62
C SER A 113 -16.42 9.98 -0.86
N LEU A 114 -15.41 9.56 -1.62
CA LEU A 114 -15.57 9.19 -3.03
C LEU A 114 -16.58 8.05 -3.23
N TRP A 115 -16.52 7.02 -2.39
CA TRP A 115 -17.46 5.90 -2.45
C TRP A 115 -18.91 6.34 -2.22
N ARG A 116 -19.11 7.22 -1.23
CA ARG A 116 -20.43 7.74 -0.85
C ARG A 116 -20.94 8.81 -1.82
N GLY A 117 -20.07 9.37 -2.66
CA GLY A 117 -20.38 10.58 -3.43
C GLY A 117 -20.56 11.81 -2.53
N ALA A 118 -19.86 11.84 -1.40
CA ALA A 118 -19.89 12.92 -0.42
C ALA A 118 -18.65 13.82 -0.54
N PRO A 119 -18.71 15.09 -0.11
CA PRO A 119 -17.53 15.94 0.01
C PRO A 119 -16.47 15.32 0.95
N ALA A 120 -15.20 15.58 0.65
CA ALA A 120 -14.06 15.18 1.47
C ALA A 120 -13.73 16.24 2.54
N PRO A 121 -13.22 15.84 3.72
CA PRO A 121 -12.74 16.80 4.72
C PRO A 121 -11.69 17.75 4.13
N SER A 122 -11.71 19.04 4.52
CA SER A 122 -10.77 20.05 4.04
C SER A 122 -9.29 19.74 4.33
N ALA A 123 -9.03 18.92 5.35
CA ALA A 123 -7.72 18.36 5.69
C ALA A 123 -7.15 17.39 4.62
N VAL A 124 -7.95 16.98 3.64
CA VAL A 124 -7.54 16.14 2.53
C VAL A 124 -7.17 17.03 1.34
N ASP A 125 -5.89 17.00 0.96
CA ASP A 125 -5.41 17.73 -0.23
C ASP A 125 -5.57 16.91 -1.51
N LEU A 126 -6.82 16.77 -1.94
CA LEU A 126 -7.20 16.11 -3.19
C LEU A 126 -8.15 16.99 -4.00
N PRO A 127 -8.24 16.78 -5.34
CA PRO A 127 -9.15 17.50 -6.22
C PRO A 127 -10.59 16.99 -6.08
N LEU A 128 -11.10 16.94 -4.85
CA LEU A 128 -12.45 16.56 -4.47
C LEU A 128 -13.21 17.80 -3.99
N GLU A 129 -14.54 17.72 -3.98
CA GLU A 129 -15.36 18.70 -3.26
C GLU A 129 -14.98 18.68 -1.78
N LYS A 130 -14.79 19.85 -1.16
CA LYS A 130 -14.28 19.97 0.22
C LYS A 130 -15.37 20.43 1.20
N THR A 131 -15.29 19.95 2.44
CA THR A 131 -16.17 20.37 3.54
C THR A 131 -15.40 20.50 4.85
N GLU A 132 -15.83 21.44 5.70
CA GLU A 132 -15.40 21.55 7.11
C GLU A 132 -16.38 20.88 8.08
N LYS A 133 -17.50 20.35 7.57
CA LYS A 133 -18.51 19.61 8.35
C LYS A 133 -18.32 18.13 8.12
N TYR A 134 -17.77 17.45 9.12
CA TYR A 134 -17.54 16.00 9.10
C TYR A 134 -17.57 15.42 10.51
N GLU A 135 -17.85 14.13 10.60
CA GLU A 135 -17.66 13.35 11.83
C GLU A 135 -16.20 12.87 11.92
N GLU A 136 -15.55 13.07 13.07
CA GLU A 136 -14.22 12.52 13.30
C GLU A 136 -14.31 11.08 13.81
N VAL A 137 -13.55 10.19 13.17
CA VAL A 137 -13.47 8.77 13.54
C VAL A 137 -12.01 8.42 13.79
N ASP A 138 -11.75 7.67 14.84
CA ASP A 138 -10.45 7.04 15.08
C ASP A 138 -10.54 5.55 14.76
N LEU A 139 -9.55 5.02 14.05
CA LEU A 139 -9.50 3.59 13.76
C LEU A 139 -8.69 2.90 14.85
N GLU A 140 -9.31 1.91 15.49
CA GLU A 140 -8.60 1.07 16.44
C GLU A 140 -7.53 0.24 15.72
N VAL A 141 -6.27 0.51 16.05
CA VAL A 141 -5.10 -0.19 15.51
C VAL A 141 -4.25 -0.73 16.66
N GLU A 142 -4.08 -2.04 16.73
CA GLU A 142 -3.13 -2.68 17.65
C GLU A 142 -1.80 -2.88 16.93
N ARG A 143 -0.71 -2.33 17.45
CA ARG A 143 0.63 -2.42 16.83
C ARG A 143 1.53 -3.39 17.60
N TYR A 144 2.16 -4.29 16.87
CA TYR A 144 3.16 -5.20 17.41
C TYR A 144 4.56 -4.59 17.24
N HIS A 145 5.44 -4.82 18.22
CA HIS A 145 6.78 -4.22 18.26
C HIS A 145 7.86 -5.21 18.72
N GLY A 146 9.08 -5.06 18.17
CA GLY A 146 10.27 -5.80 18.57
C GLY A 146 10.86 -6.74 17.52
N ALA A 147 10.21 -6.91 16.35
CA ALA A 147 10.72 -7.74 15.28
C ALA A 147 11.75 -7.03 14.38
N SER A 148 12.60 -7.81 13.70
CA SER A 148 13.54 -7.28 12.70
C SER A 148 12.86 -6.80 11.42
N TYR A 149 11.67 -7.32 11.14
CA TYR A 149 10.85 -6.95 9.99
C TYR A 149 9.50 -6.42 10.46
N THR A 150 9.01 -5.38 9.79
CA THR A 150 7.72 -4.77 10.10
C THR A 150 6.93 -4.46 8.83
N LEU A 151 5.64 -4.77 8.90
CA LEU A 151 4.57 -4.42 7.96
C LEU A 151 3.83 -3.15 8.40
N CYS A 152 3.91 -2.78 9.69
CA CYS A 152 3.31 -1.57 10.24
C CYS A 152 3.99 -0.29 9.79
N GLU A 153 5.32 -0.33 9.70
CA GLU A 153 6.14 0.86 9.54
C GLU A 153 6.99 0.75 8.29
N ALA A 154 6.98 1.81 7.49
CA ALA A 154 7.80 1.94 6.30
C ALA A 154 8.61 3.23 6.36
N VAL A 155 9.64 3.30 5.52
CA VAL A 155 10.46 4.49 5.33
C VAL A 155 10.25 4.94 3.91
N ASP A 156 9.78 6.15 3.67
CA ASP A 156 9.72 6.71 2.34
C ASP A 156 11.16 6.91 1.83
N TYR A 157 11.57 6.17 0.80
CA TYR A 157 12.95 6.29 0.30
C TYR A 157 13.27 7.66 -0.34
N PRO A 158 12.34 8.34 -1.06
CA PRO A 158 12.54 9.73 -1.48
C PRO A 158 12.88 10.72 -0.36
N SER A 159 12.22 10.67 0.80
CA SER A 159 12.43 11.65 1.89
C SER A 159 13.20 11.12 3.11
N GLY A 160 13.31 9.80 3.25
CA GLY A 160 13.79 9.12 4.45
C GLY A 160 12.82 9.16 5.64
N GLU A 161 11.61 9.71 5.47
CA GLU A 161 10.64 9.88 6.55
C GLU A 161 9.98 8.53 6.92
N LYS A 162 9.94 8.21 8.22
CA LYS A 162 9.19 7.05 8.72
C LYS A 162 7.69 7.36 8.70
N TYR A 163 6.88 6.39 8.26
CA TYR A 163 5.43 6.46 8.31
C TYR A 163 4.80 5.11 8.66
N VAL A 164 3.59 5.17 9.20
CA VAL A 164 2.80 3.98 9.52
C VAL A 164 1.88 3.69 8.35
N VAL A 165 1.97 2.47 7.84
CA VAL A 165 1.15 2.03 6.71
C VAL A 165 -0.23 1.66 7.24
N LYS A 166 -1.21 2.51 6.94
CA LYS A 166 -2.59 2.33 7.38
C LYS A 166 -3.50 1.74 6.30
N ARG A 167 -2.93 1.22 5.21
CA ARG A 167 -3.67 0.85 4.00
C ARG A 167 -3.23 -0.52 3.51
N SER A 168 -4.19 -1.30 3.05
CA SER A 168 -4.04 -2.72 2.78
C SER A 168 -3.07 -3.02 1.63
N LEU A 169 -3.16 -2.29 0.51
CA LEU A 169 -2.29 -2.56 -0.65
C LEU A 169 -0.82 -2.22 -0.36
N GLU A 170 -0.56 -1.15 0.39
CA GLU A 170 0.79 -0.80 0.82
C GLU A 170 1.41 -1.95 1.66
N ARG A 171 0.65 -2.51 2.61
CA ARG A 171 1.09 -3.63 3.44
C ARG A 171 1.36 -4.90 2.61
N VAL A 172 0.54 -5.17 1.61
CA VAL A 172 0.75 -6.28 0.66
C VAL A 172 2.05 -6.11 -0.13
N TYR A 173 2.40 -4.89 -0.57
CA TYR A 173 3.66 -4.65 -1.26
C TYR A 173 4.87 -4.79 -0.33
N ILE A 174 4.76 -4.28 0.90
CA ILE A 174 5.80 -4.40 1.93
C ILE A 174 6.01 -5.88 2.30
N ALA A 175 4.95 -6.68 2.34
CA ALA A 175 5.02 -8.14 2.51
C ALA A 175 5.77 -8.83 1.37
N ALA A 176 5.49 -8.45 0.12
CA ALA A 176 6.22 -8.97 -1.03
C ALA A 176 7.73 -8.65 -0.95
N ASP A 177 8.07 -7.45 -0.46
CA ASP A 177 9.46 -7.03 -0.26
C ASP A 177 10.17 -7.82 0.85
N ILE A 178 9.52 -8.03 1.99
CA ILE A 178 10.06 -8.87 3.08
C ILE A 178 10.27 -10.29 2.56
N PHE A 179 9.31 -10.86 1.83
CA PHE A 179 9.47 -12.18 1.24
C PHE A 179 10.67 -12.25 0.30
N ALA A 180 10.81 -11.28 -0.62
CA ALA A 180 11.92 -11.24 -1.57
C ALA A 180 13.27 -11.18 -0.84
N GLU A 181 13.38 -10.39 0.23
CA GLU A 181 14.58 -10.33 1.06
C GLU A 181 14.87 -11.67 1.74
N LEU A 182 13.86 -12.23 2.42
CA LEU A 182 14.00 -13.46 3.22
C LEU A 182 14.27 -14.73 2.39
N LYS A 183 13.84 -14.74 1.12
CA LYS A 183 13.82 -15.95 0.28
C LYS A 183 14.72 -15.87 -0.93
N LEU A 184 14.78 -14.71 -1.56
CA LEU A 184 15.52 -14.52 -2.81
C LEU A 184 16.86 -13.85 -2.57
N GLY A 185 17.13 -13.37 -1.35
CA GLY A 185 18.34 -12.61 -1.04
C GLY A 185 18.42 -11.29 -1.80
N LEU A 186 17.29 -10.84 -2.34
CA LEU A 186 17.19 -9.57 -3.04
C LEU A 186 17.12 -8.47 -1.98
N ARG A 187 17.93 -7.43 -2.16
CA ARG A 187 17.82 -6.26 -1.28
C ARG A 187 16.42 -5.67 -1.42
N ARG A 188 15.85 -5.28 -0.28
CA ARG A 188 14.58 -4.56 -0.25
C ARG A 188 14.63 -3.38 -1.22
N PRO A 189 13.76 -3.33 -2.23
CA PRO A 189 13.68 -2.14 -3.07
C PRO A 189 13.31 -0.93 -2.19
N PRO A 190 13.59 0.28 -2.66
CA PRO A 190 13.21 1.48 -1.93
C PRO A 190 11.70 1.51 -1.64
N ASN A 191 11.36 1.60 -0.36
CA ASN A 191 9.97 1.69 0.09
C ASN A 191 9.41 3.08 -0.26
N LEU A 192 8.76 3.21 -1.40
CA LEU A 192 8.08 4.44 -1.80
C LEU A 192 6.66 4.44 -1.24
N LYS A 193 6.18 5.56 -0.72
CA LYS A 193 4.82 5.66 -0.16
C LYS A 193 3.75 5.57 -1.26
N LEU A 194 2.69 4.78 -1.06
CA LEU A 194 1.54 4.69 -1.98
C LEU A 194 0.27 5.15 -1.27
N GLU A 195 -0.27 6.28 -1.68
CA GLU A 195 -1.56 6.75 -1.16
C GLU A 195 -2.59 6.72 -2.27
N TYR A 196 -3.85 6.35 -1.97
CA TYR A 196 -4.85 6.16 -3.03
C TYR A 196 -6.32 6.24 -2.56
N ALA A 197 -7.19 6.93 -3.27
CA ALA A 197 -8.62 6.94 -2.97
C ALA A 197 -9.38 6.22 -4.08
N VAL A 198 -10.16 5.20 -3.74
CA VAL A 198 -10.93 4.41 -4.71
C VAL A 198 -12.43 4.67 -4.52
N GLY A 199 -13.03 5.37 -5.48
CA GLY A 199 -14.47 5.57 -5.56
C GLY A 199 -15.17 4.53 -6.43
N LYS A 200 -16.44 4.79 -6.74
CA LYS A 200 -17.24 3.95 -7.65
C LYS A 200 -16.79 4.02 -9.10
N GLU A 201 -16.33 5.19 -9.54
CA GLU A 201 -16.02 5.46 -10.95
C GLU A 201 -14.55 5.81 -11.18
N GLU A 202 -13.88 6.36 -10.18
CA GLU A 202 -12.51 6.86 -10.30
C GLU A 202 -11.61 6.40 -9.17
N VAL A 203 -10.33 6.34 -9.48
CA VAL A 203 -9.23 6.19 -8.52
C VAL A 203 -8.34 7.43 -8.58
N LEU A 204 -7.99 7.93 -7.40
CA LEU A 204 -6.93 8.90 -7.19
C LEU A 204 -5.75 8.18 -6.55
N ALA A 205 -4.52 8.47 -6.95
CA ALA A 205 -3.34 7.93 -6.30
C ALA A 205 -2.20 8.93 -6.27
N ALA A 206 -1.33 8.79 -5.28
CA ALA A 206 -0.09 9.53 -5.12
C ALA A 206 1.05 8.57 -4.76
N PHE A 207 2.19 8.77 -5.40
CA PHE A 207 3.40 7.97 -5.20
C PHE A 207 4.53 8.89 -4.69
N GLY A 208 5.05 8.59 -3.50
CA GLY A 208 6.16 9.31 -2.84
C GLY A 208 5.69 10.26 -1.72
N ALA A 209 6.63 10.92 -1.05
CA ALA A 209 6.33 11.73 0.12
C ALA A 209 5.68 13.09 -0.19
N LYS A 210 6.26 13.86 -1.13
CA LYS A 210 5.88 15.27 -1.35
C LYS A 210 6.06 15.67 -2.82
N ALA A 211 5.15 16.49 -3.32
CA ALA A 211 5.25 17.13 -4.63
C ALA A 211 6.37 18.20 -4.62
N VAL A 212 7.59 17.78 -4.95
CA VAL A 212 8.78 18.64 -5.02
C VAL A 212 9.31 18.73 -6.44
N GLY A 213 9.74 19.92 -6.84
CA GLY A 213 10.32 20.17 -8.16
C GLY A 213 9.32 20.69 -9.19
N LYS A 214 9.72 20.67 -10.46
CA LYS A 214 8.84 21.12 -11.55
C LYS A 214 7.76 20.09 -11.82
N SER A 215 6.56 20.54 -12.15
CA SER A 215 5.47 19.67 -12.57
C SER A 215 5.45 19.45 -14.09
N SER A 216 4.86 18.33 -14.49
CA SER A 216 4.48 17.99 -15.86
C SER A 216 3.19 17.20 -15.80
N ARG A 217 2.18 17.55 -16.60
CA ARG A 217 0.87 16.90 -16.58
C ARG A 217 0.48 16.44 -17.98
N VAL A 218 -0.03 15.22 -18.07
CA VAL A 218 -0.55 14.63 -19.30
C VAL A 218 -1.90 14.00 -19.00
N SER A 219 -2.89 14.24 -19.87
CA SER A 219 -4.22 13.67 -19.77
C SER A 219 -4.61 13.00 -21.09
N HIS A 220 -5.11 11.77 -21.05
CA HIS A 220 -5.62 11.05 -22.21
C HIS A 220 -6.57 9.93 -21.78
N GLY A 221 -7.67 9.74 -22.52
CA GLY A 221 -8.58 8.60 -22.30
C GLY A 221 -9.17 8.52 -20.88
N GLY A 222 -9.43 9.65 -20.22
CA GLY A 222 -9.93 9.68 -18.83
C GLY A 222 -8.85 9.51 -17.75
N VAL A 223 -7.60 9.24 -18.13
CA VAL A 223 -6.45 9.17 -17.22
C VAL A 223 -5.69 10.49 -17.23
N SER A 224 -5.32 11.00 -16.06
CA SER A 224 -4.50 12.19 -15.87
C SER A 224 -3.34 11.85 -14.94
N ILE A 225 -2.11 12.02 -15.42
CA ILE A 225 -0.89 11.80 -14.63
C ILE A 225 -0.15 13.13 -14.50
N SER A 226 0.22 13.48 -13.27
CA SER A 226 1.14 14.59 -13.00
C SER A 226 2.40 14.05 -12.36
N THR A 227 3.56 14.36 -12.93
CA THR A 227 4.86 14.02 -12.37
C THR A 227 5.58 15.27 -11.88
N TYR A 228 6.22 15.14 -10.74
CA TYR A 228 7.02 16.17 -10.10
C TYR A 228 8.45 15.66 -9.98
N GLY A 229 9.41 16.48 -10.37
CA GLY A 229 10.81 16.07 -10.38
C GLY A 229 11.78 17.16 -10.81
N GLU A 230 13.06 16.87 -10.63
CA GLU A 230 14.21 17.67 -11.05
C GLU A 230 15.37 16.73 -11.45
N GLY A 231 16.30 17.22 -12.28
CA GLY A 231 17.49 16.45 -12.66
C GLY A 231 17.21 15.16 -13.46
N GLY A 232 16.06 15.05 -14.12
CA GLY A 232 15.66 13.83 -14.83
C GLY A 232 15.10 12.72 -13.93
N GLU A 233 14.95 12.94 -12.62
CA GLU A 233 14.32 11.97 -11.72
C GLU A 233 12.87 12.34 -11.38
N ILE A 234 11.97 11.35 -11.42
CA ILE A 234 10.62 11.50 -10.88
C ILE A 234 10.70 11.36 -9.35
N LYS A 235 10.25 12.38 -8.63
CA LYS A 235 10.22 12.39 -7.16
C LYS A 235 8.83 12.11 -6.59
N PHE A 236 7.79 12.54 -7.30
CA PHE A 236 6.42 12.35 -6.87
C PHE A 236 5.49 12.27 -8.08
N VAL A 237 4.44 11.44 -7.98
CA VAL A 237 3.46 11.25 -9.05
C VAL A 237 2.08 11.32 -8.47
N THR A 238 1.16 12.02 -9.14
CA THR A 238 -0.27 11.91 -8.90
C THR A 238 -0.96 11.32 -10.12
N VAL A 239 -1.95 10.47 -9.86
CA VAL A 239 -2.73 9.80 -10.90
C VAL A 239 -4.21 9.99 -10.58
N ARG A 240 -4.99 10.34 -11.59
CA ARG A 240 -6.44 10.22 -11.62
C ARG A 240 -6.80 9.32 -12.79
N ALA A 241 -7.57 8.27 -12.55
CA ALA A 241 -7.94 7.30 -13.58
C ALA A 241 -9.35 6.74 -13.32
N PRO A 242 -10.01 6.16 -14.34
CA PRO A 242 -11.20 5.33 -14.11
C PRO A 242 -10.88 4.16 -13.17
N VAL A 243 -11.85 3.72 -12.36
CA VAL A 243 -11.63 2.64 -11.38
C VAL A 243 -11.19 1.32 -12.02
N HIS A 244 -11.64 1.04 -13.25
CA HIS A 244 -11.25 -0.17 -13.98
C HIS A 244 -9.79 -0.18 -14.43
N ASP A 245 -9.10 0.96 -14.35
CA ASP A 245 -7.67 1.11 -14.63
C ASP A 245 -6.80 1.08 -13.35
N LEU A 246 -7.37 0.74 -12.20
CA LEU A 246 -6.65 0.64 -10.92
C LEU A 246 -5.40 -0.26 -11.02
N ASP A 247 -5.50 -1.39 -11.72
CA ASP A 247 -4.38 -2.30 -11.95
C ASP A 247 -3.21 -1.60 -12.65
N LYS A 248 -3.49 -0.77 -13.67
CA LYS A 248 -2.48 0.04 -14.37
C LYS A 248 -1.83 1.04 -13.41
N VAL A 249 -2.61 1.71 -12.55
CA VAL A 249 -2.09 2.64 -11.53
C VAL A 249 -1.14 1.91 -10.58
N LEU A 250 -1.52 0.73 -10.10
CA LEU A 250 -0.70 -0.10 -9.22
C LEU A 250 0.56 -0.62 -9.92
N LEU A 251 0.50 -0.93 -11.22
CA LEU A 251 1.65 -1.30 -12.03
C LEU A 251 2.65 -0.14 -12.18
N LEU A 252 2.18 1.10 -12.31
CA LEU A 252 3.05 2.28 -12.32
C LEU A 252 3.78 2.44 -10.98
N TYR A 253 3.05 2.31 -9.86
CA TYR A 253 3.65 2.34 -8.52
C TYR A 253 4.71 1.24 -8.36
N ASN A 254 4.39 0.00 -8.75
CA ASN A 254 5.31 -1.12 -8.64
C ASN A 254 6.56 -0.91 -9.52
N GLY A 255 6.40 -0.36 -10.73
CA GLY A 255 7.51 0.04 -11.58
C GLY A 255 8.44 1.05 -10.90
N MET A 256 7.87 2.09 -10.29
CA MET A 256 8.64 3.09 -9.52
C MET A 256 9.34 2.51 -8.29
N ARG A 257 8.68 1.58 -7.57
CA ARG A 257 9.25 0.90 -6.40
C ARG A 257 10.51 0.12 -6.79
N LEU A 258 10.48 -0.56 -7.93
CA LEU A 258 11.60 -1.34 -8.43
C LEU A 258 12.71 -0.49 -9.04
N ASN A 259 12.36 0.58 -9.79
CA ASN A 259 13.32 1.47 -10.43
C ASN A 259 12.74 2.89 -10.62
N ARG A 260 13.40 3.91 -10.05
CA ARG A 260 12.97 5.33 -10.20
C ARG A 260 13.00 5.84 -11.64
N HIS A 261 13.78 5.19 -12.49
CA HIS A 261 13.90 5.49 -13.92
C HIS A 261 13.10 4.50 -14.79
N PHE A 262 12.18 3.71 -14.22
CA PHE A 262 11.45 2.69 -15.00
C PHE A 262 10.73 3.28 -16.23
N TYR A 263 10.32 4.55 -16.14
CA TYR A 263 9.70 5.30 -17.23
C TYR A 263 10.57 5.40 -18.51
N LEU A 264 11.90 5.20 -18.41
CA LEU A 264 12.81 5.16 -19.55
C LEU A 264 12.82 3.81 -20.27
N TYR A 265 12.47 2.74 -19.56
CA TYR A 265 12.59 1.36 -20.04
C TYR A 265 11.24 0.73 -20.41
N ASP A 266 10.14 1.29 -19.92
CA ASP A 266 8.80 0.75 -20.12
C ASP A 266 8.13 1.31 -21.37
N VAL A 267 8.48 0.79 -22.55
CA VAL A 267 8.00 1.29 -23.85
C VAL A 267 6.64 0.69 -24.25
N SER A 268 5.72 0.49 -23.29
CA SER A 268 4.36 0.01 -23.56
C SER A 268 3.40 1.15 -23.91
N THR A 269 2.53 0.93 -24.90
CA THR A 269 1.44 1.86 -25.26
C THR A 269 0.43 2.06 -24.12
N SER A 270 0.27 1.08 -23.22
CA SER A 270 -0.67 1.18 -22.08
C SER A 270 -0.18 2.06 -20.92
N ARG A 271 1.12 2.44 -20.91
CA ARG A 271 1.75 3.24 -19.83
C ARG A 271 2.36 4.55 -20.35
N GLY A 272 2.10 4.88 -21.62
CA GLY A 272 2.69 6.01 -22.33
C GLY A 272 2.51 7.36 -21.64
N LEU A 273 1.45 7.58 -20.88
CA LEU A 273 1.21 8.86 -20.19
C LEU A 273 2.25 9.17 -19.11
N LEU A 274 2.70 8.17 -18.35
CA LEU A 274 3.75 8.38 -17.37
C LEU A 274 5.05 8.75 -18.08
N ASN A 275 5.43 7.99 -19.10
CA ASN A 275 6.65 8.23 -19.87
C ASN A 275 6.67 9.62 -20.51
N ILE A 276 5.56 10.02 -21.15
CA ILE A 276 5.43 11.36 -21.76
C ILE A 276 5.54 12.44 -20.69
N SER A 277 4.86 12.28 -19.55
CA SER A 277 4.93 13.26 -18.47
C SER A 277 6.35 13.38 -17.92
N ALA A 278 7.09 12.27 -17.83
CA ALA A 278 8.43 12.18 -17.29
C ALA A 278 9.52 12.65 -18.25
N LEU A 279 9.33 12.47 -19.56
CA LEU A 279 10.27 12.92 -20.61
C LEU A 279 10.53 14.43 -20.55
N GLY A 280 9.52 15.21 -20.13
CA GLY A 280 9.67 16.64 -19.89
C GLY A 280 10.70 16.99 -18.81
N HIS A 281 10.92 16.11 -17.82
CA HIS A 281 11.95 16.30 -16.79
C HIS A 281 13.34 15.98 -17.31
N LEU A 282 13.49 14.86 -18.05
CA LEU A 282 14.76 14.46 -18.67
C LEU A 282 15.27 15.50 -19.67
N THR A 283 14.41 15.94 -20.60
CA THR A 283 14.79 16.93 -21.62
C THR A 283 15.16 18.28 -21.04
N ARG A 284 14.51 18.70 -19.94
CA ARG A 284 14.88 19.93 -19.21
C ARG A 284 16.26 19.82 -18.57
N HIS A 285 16.57 18.69 -17.95
CA HIS A 285 17.89 18.46 -17.36
C HIS A 285 19.01 18.50 -18.41
N LEU A 286 18.81 17.81 -19.54
CA LEU A 286 19.79 17.76 -20.63
C LEU A 286 20.04 19.12 -21.31
N ARG A 287 19.08 20.05 -21.27
CA ARG A 287 19.27 21.43 -21.81
C ARG A 287 20.08 22.33 -20.89
N GLN A 288 20.20 21.97 -19.61
CA GLN A 288 20.94 22.73 -18.61
C GLN A 288 22.35 22.18 -18.36
N SER A 289 22.67 21.04 -19.00
CA SER A 289 23.96 20.35 -18.96
C SER A 289 24.75 20.65 -20.23
#